data_AF-A0A0F4ZDD7-F1
#
_entry.id   AF-A0A0F4ZDD7-F1
#
_cell.length_a   1.000
_cell.length_b   1.000
_cell.length_c   1.000
_cell.angle_alpha   90.00
_cell.angle_beta   90.00
_cell.angle_gamma   90.00
#
_symmetry.space_group_name_H-M   'P 1'
#
loop_
_entity.id
_entity.type
_entity.pdbx_description
1 polymer ?
#
loop_
_entity_poly.entity_id
_entity_poly.type
_entity_poly.pdbx_seq_one_letter_code
_entity_poly.pdbx_strand_id
1 'polypeptide(L)'
;MAEASDAAADIEILTEHFGYPPVSLLDDIINAVNIVAESALVSIEQGLLRSPPSALGFRPPRKPKKSRSKALSADDAAAEAAAAAAAVEEAAKFEIDNGTHQLETLLCSSIDRTFDIFELYIMNNILCLRPGDRVWMRLRHYDGLDFSHTSDTAPSVASVSVLRRKLAASQRLTATLEAEKAQNDALLGLLRGLVARSRAAAAQRGEQRADGARAPGALGFLGDAAAALGAADGAAPLQTTTGFALSQMPALRGLSAALRGLAGKLQPVDGDGTPGRRTWRKGRVEYIEAATRKHLESVRGLELDAHGEVRDGEWQKAGRKIGMHEVKGLEEVVALVGGMVDGHRRGGREEERQAVEVEQREAERGERKETEEEEEKEYEERQETEEKPGAEDVMDQS
;
A
#
# COMPACT_ATOMS: atom_id res chain seq x y z
N MET A 1 -30.87 23.15 14.06
CA MET A 1 -29.40 22.87 14.12
C MET A 1 -29.07 21.81 15.15
N ALA A 2 -29.58 21.88 16.39
CA ALA A 2 -29.32 20.86 17.42
C ALA A 2 -29.85 19.46 17.07
N GLU A 3 -31.04 19.32 16.47
CA GLU A 3 -31.57 18.00 16.07
C GLU A 3 -30.77 17.35 14.93
N ALA A 4 -30.23 18.14 14.00
CA ALA A 4 -29.44 17.61 12.89
C ALA A 4 -28.08 17.08 13.37
N SER A 5 -27.45 17.73 14.35
CA SER A 5 -26.24 17.19 15.00
C SER A 5 -26.56 15.94 15.82
N ASP A 6 -27.76 15.87 16.41
CA ASP A 6 -28.19 14.71 17.18
C ASP A 6 -28.35 13.49 16.26
N ALA A 7 -28.96 13.64 15.08
CA ALA A 7 -29.10 12.55 14.11
C ALA A 7 -27.75 12.08 13.54
N ALA A 8 -26.80 13.01 13.32
CA ALA A 8 -25.46 12.66 12.86
C ALA A 8 -24.71 11.82 13.91
N ALA A 9 -24.81 12.18 15.18
CA ALA A 9 -24.19 11.43 16.28
C ALA A 9 -24.79 10.03 16.44
N ASP A 10 -26.09 9.84 16.16
CA ASP A 10 -26.70 8.50 16.17
C ASP A 10 -26.12 7.62 15.09
N ILE A 11 -25.97 8.17 13.88
CA ILE A 11 -25.38 7.45 12.77
C ILE A 11 -23.93 7.09 13.12
N GLU A 12 -23.16 7.98 13.74
CA GLU A 12 -21.80 7.69 14.21
C GLU A 12 -21.75 6.51 15.20
N ILE A 13 -22.58 6.54 16.25
CA ILE A 13 -22.67 5.46 17.24
C ILE A 13 -23.07 4.13 16.57
N LEU A 14 -24.06 4.17 15.68
CA LEU A 14 -24.50 2.98 14.94
C LEU A 14 -23.40 2.49 13.98
N THR A 15 -22.70 3.39 13.30
CA THR A 15 -21.58 3.02 12.42
C THR A 15 -20.45 2.36 13.20
N GLU A 16 -20.16 2.84 14.40
CA GLU A 16 -19.16 2.26 15.27
C GLU A 16 -19.59 0.89 15.80
N HIS A 17 -20.87 0.71 16.08
CA HIS A 17 -21.43 -0.56 16.51
C HIS A 17 -21.42 -1.63 15.40
N PHE A 18 -21.88 -1.28 14.20
CA PHE A 18 -21.95 -2.19 13.06
C PHE A 18 -20.61 -2.37 12.35
N GLY A 19 -19.72 -1.38 12.45
CA GLY A 19 -18.46 -1.32 11.68
C GLY A 19 -18.64 -0.84 10.24
N TYR A 20 -19.86 -0.46 9.85
CA TYR A 20 -20.20 0.10 8.55
C TYR A 20 -21.41 1.04 8.69
N PRO A 21 -21.61 1.98 7.74
CA PRO A 21 -22.77 2.87 7.76
C PRO A 21 -24.09 2.10 7.58
N PRO A 22 -25.11 2.34 8.42
CA PRO A 22 -26.44 1.73 8.28
C PRO A 22 -27.05 1.84 6.88
N VAL A 23 -26.81 2.98 6.20
CA VAL A 23 -27.28 3.23 4.83
C VAL A 23 -26.68 2.22 3.85
N SER A 24 -25.42 1.81 4.02
CA SER A 24 -24.78 0.82 3.14
C SER A 24 -25.45 -0.55 3.21
N LEU A 25 -26.00 -0.94 4.36
CA LEU A 25 -26.79 -2.17 4.46
C LEU A 25 -28.08 -2.08 3.64
N LEU A 26 -28.72 -0.91 3.62
CA LEU A 26 -29.93 -0.68 2.84
C LEU A 26 -29.63 -0.69 1.35
N ASP A 27 -28.55 -0.01 0.94
CA ASP A 27 -28.06 -0.02 -0.44
C ASP A 27 -27.80 -1.46 -0.91
N ASP A 28 -27.12 -2.28 -0.11
CA ASP A 28 -26.85 -3.68 -0.43
C ASP A 28 -28.13 -4.52 -0.54
N ILE A 29 -29.14 -4.27 0.30
CA ILE A 29 -30.44 -4.96 0.23
C ILE A 29 -31.19 -4.56 -1.05
N ILE A 30 -31.23 -3.28 -1.38
CA ILE A 30 -31.91 -2.76 -2.58
C ILE A 30 -31.23 -3.34 -3.83
N ASN A 31 -29.90 -3.31 -3.88
CA ASN A 31 -29.13 -3.91 -4.97
C ASN A 31 -29.41 -5.42 -5.10
N ALA A 32 -29.44 -6.16 -3.99
CA ALA A 32 -29.75 -7.58 -4.02
C ALA A 32 -31.17 -7.86 -4.53
N VAL A 33 -32.15 -7.06 -4.13
CA VAL A 33 -33.55 -7.21 -4.59
C VAL A 33 -33.67 -6.90 -6.08
N ASN A 34 -33.01 -5.85 -6.57
CA ASN A 34 -33.00 -5.52 -8.00
C ASN A 34 -32.36 -6.65 -8.83
N ILE A 35 -31.25 -7.22 -8.38
CA ILE A 35 -30.62 -8.37 -9.04
C ILE A 35 -31.56 -9.59 -9.06
N VAL A 36 -32.26 -9.86 -7.94
CA VAL A 36 -33.21 -10.98 -7.87
C VAL A 36 -34.43 -10.74 -8.74
N ALA A 37 -34.92 -9.51 -8.81
CA ALA A 37 -36.01 -9.08 -9.67
C ALA A 37 -35.68 -9.28 -11.15
N GLU A 38 -34.56 -8.75 -11.61
CA GLU A 38 -34.05 -8.94 -12.98
C GLU A 38 -33.86 -10.43 -13.29
N SER A 39 -33.25 -11.19 -12.39
CA SER A 39 -33.04 -12.63 -12.56
C SER A 39 -34.35 -13.42 -12.65
N ALA A 40 -35.36 -13.04 -11.86
CA ALA A 40 -36.69 -13.64 -11.89
C ALA A 40 -37.41 -13.31 -13.21
N LEU A 41 -37.32 -12.08 -13.70
CA LEU A 41 -37.88 -11.67 -14.98
C LEU A 41 -37.26 -12.44 -16.15
N VAL A 42 -35.93 -12.54 -16.19
CA VAL A 42 -35.21 -13.37 -17.17
C VAL A 42 -35.63 -14.83 -17.08
N SER A 43 -35.81 -15.36 -15.87
CA SER A 43 -36.25 -16.74 -15.65
C SER A 43 -37.69 -16.97 -16.14
N ILE A 44 -38.58 -15.98 -15.98
CA ILE A 44 -39.95 -16.00 -16.48
C ILE A 44 -39.94 -15.96 -18.01
N GLU A 45 -39.19 -15.05 -18.62
CA GLU A 45 -39.05 -14.95 -20.08
C GLU A 45 -38.56 -16.27 -20.67
N GLN A 46 -37.47 -16.83 -20.14
CA GLN A 46 -36.95 -18.13 -20.56
C GLN A 46 -37.96 -19.27 -20.34
N GLY A 47 -38.73 -19.22 -19.26
CA GLY A 47 -39.80 -20.17 -18.96
C GLY A 47 -40.94 -20.12 -19.98
N LEU A 48 -41.36 -18.91 -20.37
CA LEU A 48 -42.39 -18.69 -21.38
C LEU A 48 -41.90 -19.10 -22.77
N LEU A 49 -40.66 -18.77 -23.13
CA LEU A 49 -40.05 -19.16 -24.41
C LEU A 49 -39.87 -20.67 -24.57
N ARG A 50 -39.69 -21.41 -23.46
CA ARG A 50 -39.62 -22.89 -23.47
C ARG A 50 -41.00 -23.54 -23.61
N SER A 51 -42.07 -22.83 -23.30
CA SER A 51 -43.43 -23.34 -23.40
C SER A 51 -43.92 -23.28 -24.86
N PRO A 52 -44.56 -24.33 -25.39
CA PRO A 52 -45.05 -24.27 -26.76
C PRO A 52 -46.12 -23.18 -26.92
N PRO A 53 -46.13 -22.44 -28.05
CA PRO A 53 -47.06 -21.32 -28.27
C PRO A 53 -48.54 -21.73 -28.20
N SER A 54 -48.84 -22.99 -28.51
CA SER A 54 -50.20 -23.56 -28.39
C SER A 54 -50.71 -23.67 -26.95
N ALA A 55 -49.83 -23.87 -25.96
CA ALA A 55 -50.18 -23.91 -24.54
C ALA A 55 -50.41 -22.51 -23.96
N LEU A 56 -49.70 -21.52 -24.51
CA LEU A 56 -49.82 -20.10 -24.17
C LEU A 56 -51.05 -19.43 -24.79
N GLY A 57 -51.76 -20.13 -25.70
CA GLY A 57 -52.98 -19.63 -26.34
C GLY A 57 -52.76 -19.00 -27.72
N PHE A 58 -51.53 -18.97 -28.23
CA PHE A 58 -51.23 -18.56 -29.61
C PHE A 58 -51.75 -19.61 -30.58
N ARG A 59 -52.87 -19.29 -31.24
CA ARG A 59 -53.48 -20.15 -32.25
C ARG A 59 -53.06 -19.69 -33.64
N PRO A 60 -52.69 -20.61 -34.54
CA PRO A 60 -52.42 -20.24 -35.92
C PRO A 60 -53.68 -19.66 -36.56
N PRO A 61 -53.54 -18.66 -37.46
CA PRO A 61 -54.67 -18.04 -38.14
C PRO A 61 -55.52 -19.13 -38.82
N ARG A 62 -56.84 -19.11 -38.56
CA ARG A 62 -57.78 -20.06 -39.19
C ARG A 62 -57.65 -19.91 -40.71
N LYS A 63 -57.37 -21.03 -41.39
CA LYS A 63 -57.30 -21.07 -42.87
C LYS A 63 -58.52 -20.35 -43.48
N PRO A 64 -58.32 -19.41 -44.43
CA PRO A 64 -59.44 -18.79 -45.12
C PRO A 64 -60.29 -19.87 -45.79
N LYS A 65 -61.61 -19.79 -45.62
CA LYS A 65 -62.57 -20.69 -46.29
C LYS A 65 -62.35 -20.58 -47.80
N LYS A 66 -61.78 -21.61 -48.43
CA LYS A 66 -61.50 -21.67 -49.86
C LYS A 66 -62.75 -21.39 -50.70
N SER A 67 -62.76 -20.30 -51.45
CA SER A 67 -63.35 -20.30 -52.79
C SER A 67 -62.39 -21.03 -53.74
N ARG A 68 -62.96 -21.62 -54.80
CA ARG A 68 -62.43 -22.75 -55.56
C ARG A 68 -61.10 -22.47 -56.28
N SER A 69 -60.38 -23.58 -56.53
CA SER A 69 -59.36 -23.83 -57.57
C SER A 69 -57.92 -23.35 -57.34
N LYS A 70 -57.10 -24.22 -56.73
CA LYS A 70 -55.84 -24.78 -57.26
C LYS A 70 -55.34 -25.84 -56.26
N ALA A 71 -55.15 -27.08 -56.71
CA ALA A 71 -54.54 -28.11 -55.87
C ALA A 71 -53.04 -27.80 -55.77
N LEU A 72 -52.64 -27.15 -54.67
CA LEU A 72 -51.23 -27.08 -54.26
C LEU A 72 -50.74 -28.50 -53.96
N SER A 73 -49.48 -28.80 -54.28
CA SER A 73 -48.90 -30.11 -53.95
C SER A 73 -48.91 -30.32 -52.43
N ALA A 74 -48.89 -31.58 -51.98
CA ALA A 74 -48.88 -31.90 -50.55
C ALA A 74 -47.65 -31.29 -49.84
N ASP A 75 -46.54 -31.17 -50.56
CA ASP A 75 -45.29 -30.57 -50.09
C ASP A 75 -45.39 -29.04 -49.95
N ASP A 76 -46.05 -28.35 -50.89
CA ASP A 76 -46.31 -26.90 -50.79
C ASP A 76 -47.24 -26.56 -49.60
N ALA A 77 -48.23 -27.40 -49.34
CA ALA A 77 -49.16 -27.21 -48.22
C ALA A 77 -48.51 -27.47 -46.85
N ALA A 78 -47.50 -28.34 -46.78
CA ALA A 78 -46.70 -28.58 -45.59
C ALA A 78 -45.71 -27.44 -45.33
N ALA A 79 -45.07 -26.92 -46.39
CA ALA A 79 -44.19 -25.75 -46.31
C ALA A 79 -44.95 -24.47 -45.87
N GLU A 80 -46.16 -24.25 -46.39
CA GLU A 80 -47.01 -23.11 -46.00
C GLU A 80 -47.47 -23.22 -44.53
N ALA A 81 -47.75 -24.43 -44.04
CA ALA A 81 -48.09 -24.67 -42.63
C ALA A 81 -46.90 -24.49 -41.68
N ALA A 82 -45.70 -24.89 -42.10
CA ALA A 82 -44.46 -24.66 -41.35
C ALA A 82 -44.10 -23.17 -41.29
N ALA A 83 -44.25 -22.44 -42.39
CA ALA A 83 -44.06 -20.99 -42.43
C ALA A 83 -45.07 -20.24 -41.55
N ALA A 84 -46.35 -20.67 -41.54
CA ALA A 84 -47.36 -20.11 -40.65
C ALA A 84 -47.08 -20.41 -39.17
N ALA A 85 -46.55 -21.60 -38.84
CA ALA A 85 -46.14 -21.95 -37.49
C ALA A 85 -44.95 -21.11 -37.02
N ALA A 86 -43.95 -20.90 -37.88
CA ALA A 86 -42.81 -20.03 -37.60
C ALA A 86 -43.23 -18.58 -37.37
N ALA A 87 -44.16 -18.05 -38.18
CA ALA A 87 -44.69 -16.69 -38.00
C ALA A 87 -45.49 -16.54 -36.68
N VAL A 88 -46.23 -17.58 -36.26
CA VAL A 88 -46.93 -17.59 -34.97
C VAL A 88 -45.93 -17.66 -33.81
N GLU A 89 -44.84 -18.41 -33.96
CA GLU A 89 -43.78 -18.50 -32.95
C GLU A 89 -43.01 -17.17 -32.82
N GLU A 90 -42.73 -16.49 -33.94
CA GLU A 90 -42.10 -15.17 -33.95
C GLU A 90 -43.01 -14.09 -33.32
N ALA A 91 -44.30 -14.11 -33.65
CA ALA A 91 -45.29 -13.23 -33.02
C ALA A 91 -45.43 -13.50 -31.52
N ALA A 92 -45.40 -14.77 -31.10
CA ALA A 92 -45.44 -15.15 -29.69
C ALA A 92 -44.20 -14.65 -28.93
N LYS A 93 -43.00 -14.76 -29.53
CA LYS A 93 -41.76 -14.22 -28.95
C LYS A 93 -41.87 -12.71 -28.76
N PHE A 94 -42.28 -11.98 -29.80
CA PHE A 94 -42.42 -10.53 -29.72
C PHE A 94 -43.46 -10.08 -28.66
N GLU A 95 -44.57 -10.80 -28.53
CA GLU A 95 -45.58 -10.50 -27.51
C GLU A 95 -45.09 -10.83 -26.09
N ILE A 96 -44.32 -11.92 -25.92
CA ILE A 96 -43.66 -12.27 -24.66
C ILE A 96 -42.65 -11.17 -24.29
N ASP A 97 -41.77 -10.78 -25.20
CA ASP A 97 -40.72 -9.79 -24.95
C ASP A 97 -41.32 -8.42 -24.58
N ASN A 98 -42.40 -8.01 -25.27
CA ASN A 98 -43.10 -6.77 -24.94
C ASN A 98 -43.82 -6.87 -23.57
N GLY A 99 -44.40 -8.03 -23.26
CA GLY A 99 -45.05 -8.29 -21.98
C GLY A 99 -44.06 -8.33 -20.81
N THR A 100 -42.89 -8.96 -20.99
CA THR A 100 -41.83 -9.01 -19.98
C THR A 100 -41.23 -7.62 -19.75
N HIS A 101 -41.02 -6.83 -20.81
CA HIS A 101 -40.56 -5.44 -20.68
C HIS A 101 -41.57 -4.54 -19.94
N GLN A 102 -42.88 -4.69 -20.19
CA GLN A 102 -43.91 -3.98 -19.42
C GLN A 102 -43.93 -4.41 -17.95
N LEU A 103 -43.79 -5.71 -17.69
CA LEU A 103 -43.72 -6.24 -16.33
C LEU A 103 -42.47 -5.73 -15.61
N GLU A 104 -41.33 -5.69 -16.27
CA GLU A 104 -40.08 -5.13 -15.75
C GLU A 104 -40.26 -3.67 -15.34
N THR A 105 -40.81 -2.84 -16.23
CA THR A 105 -41.05 -1.42 -15.95
C THR A 105 -41.95 -1.24 -14.72
N LEU A 106 -43.04 -2.02 -14.62
CA LEU A 106 -43.95 -1.97 -13.48
C LEU A 106 -43.29 -2.46 -12.19
N LEU A 107 -42.51 -3.54 -12.28
CA LEU A 107 -41.86 -4.15 -11.14
C LEU A 107 -40.78 -3.22 -10.57
N CYS A 108 -39.93 -2.64 -11.41
CA CYS A 108 -38.94 -1.64 -11.01
C CYS A 108 -39.61 -0.46 -10.31
N SER A 109 -40.64 0.14 -10.92
CA SER A 109 -41.38 1.25 -10.31
C SER A 109 -42.01 0.89 -8.95
N SER A 110 -42.51 -0.36 -8.82
CA SER A 110 -43.09 -0.83 -7.57
C SER A 110 -42.04 -1.10 -6.48
N ILE A 111 -40.88 -1.64 -6.87
CA ILE A 111 -39.76 -1.92 -5.98
C ILE A 111 -39.21 -0.59 -5.47
N ASP A 112 -38.87 0.35 -6.35
CA ASP A 112 -38.34 1.66 -5.97
C ASP A 112 -39.25 2.34 -4.93
N ARG A 113 -40.55 2.45 -5.22
CA ARG A 113 -41.50 3.10 -4.31
C ARG A 113 -41.65 2.38 -2.96
N THR A 114 -41.63 1.05 -2.95
CA THR A 114 -41.80 0.29 -1.70
C THR A 114 -40.51 0.26 -0.88
N PHE A 115 -39.36 0.22 -1.55
CA PHE A 115 -38.05 0.23 -0.92
C PHE A 115 -37.64 1.62 -0.41
N ASP A 116 -38.07 2.71 -1.05
CA ASP A 116 -37.96 4.06 -0.50
C ASP A 116 -38.70 4.18 0.86
N ILE A 117 -39.93 3.66 0.93
CA ILE A 117 -40.73 3.67 2.16
C ILE A 117 -40.09 2.76 3.23
N PHE A 118 -39.54 1.62 2.81
CA PHE A 118 -38.84 0.69 3.67
C PHE A 118 -37.56 1.30 4.24
N GLU A 119 -36.73 1.96 3.42
CA GLU A 119 -35.53 2.68 3.87
C GLU A 119 -35.91 3.70 4.94
N LEU A 120 -36.91 4.55 4.66
CA LEU A 120 -37.41 5.53 5.62
C LEU A 120 -37.91 4.86 6.91
N TYR A 121 -38.61 3.74 6.81
CA TYR A 121 -39.11 3.03 7.98
C TYR A 121 -37.97 2.47 8.82
N ILE A 122 -36.97 1.84 8.20
CA ILE A 122 -35.83 1.25 8.91
C ILE A 122 -35.00 2.34 9.58
N MET A 123 -34.64 3.39 8.86
CA MET A 123 -33.80 4.46 9.39
C MET A 123 -34.49 5.22 10.53
N ASN A 124 -35.83 5.31 10.51
CA ASN A 124 -36.57 6.01 11.55
C ASN A 124 -36.98 5.14 12.74
N ASN A 125 -37.11 3.82 12.59
CA ASN A 125 -37.67 2.95 13.65
C ASN A 125 -36.74 1.84 14.15
N ILE A 126 -35.89 1.27 13.28
CA ILE A 126 -35.04 0.13 13.62
C ILE A 126 -33.61 0.59 13.87
N LEU A 127 -33.04 1.33 12.92
CA LEU A 127 -31.68 1.84 12.94
C LEU A 127 -31.67 3.28 13.47
N CYS A 128 -32.39 3.52 14.55
CA CYS A 128 -32.44 4.81 15.24
C CYS A 128 -32.16 4.64 16.73
N LEU A 129 -31.57 5.67 17.33
CA LEU A 129 -31.40 5.74 18.77
C LEU A 129 -32.36 6.81 19.32
N ARG A 130 -33.00 6.51 20.45
CA ARG A 130 -33.82 7.52 21.12
C ARG A 130 -32.89 8.55 21.77
N PRO A 131 -33.15 9.87 21.64
CA PRO A 131 -32.25 10.92 22.12
C PRO A 131 -31.98 10.84 23.63
N GLY A 132 -32.94 10.33 24.42
CA GLY A 132 -32.74 10.09 25.84
C GLY A 132 -31.75 8.96 26.14
N ASP A 133 -31.75 7.88 25.36
CA ASP A 133 -31.04 6.64 25.71
C ASP A 133 -29.52 6.72 25.49
N ARG A 134 -29.06 7.74 24.77
CA ARG A 134 -27.66 7.92 24.36
C ARG A 134 -26.69 7.99 25.53
N VAL A 135 -27.07 8.72 26.59
CA VAL A 135 -26.21 8.94 27.77
C VAL A 135 -25.98 7.63 28.55
N TRP A 136 -26.89 6.67 28.42
CA TRP A 136 -26.81 5.37 29.10
C TRP A 136 -26.28 4.25 28.20
N MET A 137 -26.05 4.53 26.91
CA MET A 137 -25.53 3.56 25.96
C MET A 137 -24.00 3.56 25.96
N ARG A 138 -23.39 2.38 26.11
CA ARG A 138 -21.94 2.17 26.03
C ARG A 138 -21.68 0.99 25.10
N LEU A 139 -20.84 1.19 24.08
CA LEU A 139 -20.44 0.10 23.20
C LEU A 139 -19.42 -0.80 23.90
N ARG A 140 -19.36 -2.07 23.49
CA ARG A 140 -18.52 -3.09 24.13
C ARG A 140 -17.04 -2.76 24.13
N HIS A 141 -16.52 -2.08 23.12
CA HIS A 141 -15.09 -1.71 23.07
C HIS A 141 -14.77 -0.54 24.01
N TYR A 142 -15.78 0.15 24.54
CA TYR A 142 -15.58 1.09 25.62
C TYR A 142 -15.48 0.41 26.99
N ASP A 143 -15.84 -0.86 27.15
CA ASP A 143 -15.75 -1.57 28.45
C ASP A 143 -14.32 -1.57 29.01
N GLY A 144 -14.16 -1.09 30.25
CA GLY A 144 -12.85 -0.93 30.91
C GLY A 144 -12.11 0.38 30.61
N LEU A 145 -12.64 1.24 29.72
CA LEU A 145 -12.16 2.61 29.54
C LEU A 145 -12.93 3.55 30.47
N ASP A 146 -12.31 3.95 31.57
CA ASP A 146 -12.83 4.96 32.48
C ASP A 146 -12.12 6.30 32.24
N PHE A 147 -12.73 7.16 31.43
CA PHE A 147 -12.20 8.50 31.11
C PHE A 147 -12.44 9.53 32.22
N SER A 148 -13.20 9.19 33.27
CA SER A 148 -13.45 10.05 34.43
C SER A 148 -12.19 10.29 35.26
N HIS A 149 -11.25 9.36 35.20
CA HIS A 149 -9.98 9.44 35.90
C HIS A 149 -8.87 9.69 34.89
N THR A 150 -8.59 10.97 34.60
CA THR A 150 -7.27 11.37 34.11
C THR A 150 -6.28 11.13 35.25
N SER A 151 -5.93 9.86 35.50
CA SER A 151 -4.96 9.55 36.53
C SER A 151 -3.66 10.26 36.15
N ASP A 152 -3.07 11.04 37.06
CA ASP A 152 -1.74 11.64 36.90
C ASP A 152 -0.65 10.57 36.66
N THR A 153 -0.98 9.30 36.91
CA THR A 153 -0.18 8.11 36.66
C THR A 153 -0.40 7.48 35.28
N ALA A 154 -1.23 8.08 34.42
CA ALA A 154 -1.40 7.59 33.05
C ALA A 154 -0.05 7.69 32.32
N PRO A 155 0.40 6.62 31.64
CA PRO A 155 1.68 6.62 30.95
C PRO A 155 1.66 7.67 29.84
N SER A 156 2.32 8.81 30.09
CA SER A 156 2.50 9.85 29.09
C SER A 156 3.38 9.33 27.95
N VAL A 157 3.24 9.92 26.76
CA VAL A 157 4.11 9.60 25.60
C VAL A 157 5.59 9.76 25.96
N ALA A 158 5.91 10.71 26.84
CA ALA A 158 7.25 10.92 27.39
C ALA A 158 7.71 9.74 28.28
N SER A 159 6.84 9.21 29.14
CA SER A 159 7.18 8.03 29.97
C SER A 159 7.43 6.79 29.11
N VAL A 160 6.64 6.59 28.06
CA VAL A 160 6.81 5.47 27.11
C VAL A 160 8.11 5.64 26.32
N SER A 161 8.46 6.85 25.89
CA SER A 161 9.73 7.09 25.18
C SER A 161 10.95 6.87 26.07
N VAL A 162 10.86 7.20 27.36
CA VAL A 162 11.90 6.88 28.35
C VAL A 162 12.04 5.36 28.51
N LEU A 163 10.94 4.63 28.62
CA LEU A 163 10.96 3.17 28.72
C LEU A 163 11.53 2.51 27.45
N ARG A 164 11.17 3.02 26.27
CA ARG A 164 11.74 2.56 24.99
C ARG A 164 13.26 2.79 24.93
N ARG A 165 13.73 3.97 25.33
CA ARG A 165 15.17 4.27 25.40
C ARG A 165 15.89 3.38 26.42
N LYS A 166 15.27 3.14 27.58
CA LYS A 166 15.81 2.24 28.60
C LYS A 166 15.91 0.80 28.08
N LEU A 167 14.90 0.33 27.36
CA LEU A 167 14.90 -1.00 26.74
C LEU A 167 15.98 -1.12 25.66
N ALA A 168 16.13 -0.11 24.80
CA ALA A 168 17.19 -0.07 23.79
C ALA A 168 18.59 -0.06 24.42
N ALA A 169 18.80 0.75 25.48
CA ALA A 169 20.05 0.76 26.23
C ALA A 169 20.34 -0.59 26.90
N SER A 170 19.30 -1.24 27.46
CA SER A 170 19.43 -2.58 28.04
C SER A 170 19.80 -3.63 27.00
N GLN A 171 19.19 -3.59 25.81
CA GLN A 171 19.51 -4.51 24.72
C GLN A 171 20.94 -4.33 24.20
N ARG A 172 21.41 -3.08 24.07
CA ARG A 172 22.80 -2.78 23.70
C ARG A 172 23.78 -3.33 24.72
N LEU A 173 23.51 -3.13 26.02
CA LEU A 173 24.33 -3.66 27.10
C LEU A 173 24.40 -5.19 27.05
N THR A 174 23.27 -5.86 26.82
CA THR A 174 23.23 -7.33 26.68
C THR A 174 24.10 -7.79 25.51
N ALA A 175 24.00 -7.15 24.35
CA ALA A 175 24.82 -7.49 23.19
C ALA A 175 26.33 -7.30 23.46
N THR A 176 26.71 -6.23 24.15
CA THR A 176 28.12 -6.00 24.53
C THR A 176 28.62 -7.05 25.53
N LEU A 177 27.79 -7.44 26.51
CA LEU A 177 28.15 -8.47 27.49
C LEU A 177 28.28 -9.84 26.83
N GLU A 178 27.44 -10.17 25.87
CA GLU A 178 27.54 -11.41 25.10
C GLU A 178 28.82 -11.44 24.26
N ALA A 179 29.20 -10.31 23.64
CA ALA A 179 30.46 -10.19 22.92
C ALA A 179 31.67 -10.33 23.84
N GLU A 180 31.67 -9.70 25.03
CA GLU A 180 32.74 -9.85 26.01
C GLU A 180 32.81 -11.28 26.56
N LYS A 181 31.68 -11.91 26.84
CA LYS A 181 31.62 -13.31 27.25
C LYS A 181 32.26 -14.21 26.19
N ALA A 182 31.93 -14.02 24.91
CA ALA A 182 32.53 -14.78 23.82
C ALA A 182 34.06 -14.57 23.72
N GLN A 183 34.54 -13.34 23.92
CA GLN A 183 35.98 -13.06 23.96
C GLN A 183 36.67 -13.74 25.15
N ASN A 184 36.05 -13.68 26.32
CA ASN A 184 36.55 -14.33 27.53
C ASN A 184 36.60 -15.85 27.36
N ASP A 185 35.58 -16.47 26.76
CA ASP A 185 35.55 -17.89 26.46
C ASP A 185 36.65 -18.31 25.47
N ALA A 186 36.91 -17.49 24.43
CA ALA A 186 38.00 -17.71 23.49
C ALA A 186 39.38 -17.62 24.16
N LEU A 187 39.59 -16.59 25.01
CA LEU A 187 40.81 -16.42 25.78
C LEU A 187 41.03 -17.58 26.76
N LEU A 188 39.98 -18.01 27.45
CA LEU A 188 40.02 -19.19 28.31
C LEU A 188 40.36 -20.45 27.52
N GLY A 189 39.84 -20.60 26.29
CA GLY A 189 40.23 -21.66 25.37
C GLY A 189 41.72 -21.64 25.04
N LEU A 190 42.27 -20.47 24.73
CA LEU A 190 43.71 -20.29 24.45
C LEU A 190 44.58 -20.60 25.69
N LEU A 191 44.20 -20.07 26.86
CA LEU A 191 44.92 -20.32 28.12
C LEU A 191 44.86 -21.79 28.51
N ARG A 192 43.68 -22.42 28.46
CA ARG A 192 43.53 -23.87 28.70
C ARG A 192 44.34 -24.67 27.70
N GLY A 193 44.37 -24.26 26.43
CA GLY A 193 45.23 -24.86 25.41
C GLY A 193 46.71 -24.74 25.73
N LEU A 194 47.19 -23.57 26.20
CA LEU A 194 48.58 -23.36 26.61
C LEU A 194 48.93 -24.17 27.86
N VAL A 195 48.05 -24.24 28.86
CA VAL A 195 48.24 -25.04 30.08
C VAL A 195 48.18 -26.54 29.78
N ALA A 196 47.29 -26.99 28.90
CA ALA A 196 47.25 -28.38 28.46
C ALA A 196 48.52 -28.75 27.69
N ARG A 197 49.02 -27.85 26.82
CA ARG A 197 50.30 -28.02 26.12
C ARG A 197 51.49 -28.02 27.07
N SER A 198 51.52 -27.17 28.10
CA SER A 198 52.61 -27.17 29.08
C SER A 198 52.60 -28.43 29.96
N ARG A 199 51.42 -28.93 30.37
CA ARG A 199 51.28 -30.21 31.08
C ARG A 199 51.63 -31.40 30.19
N ALA A 200 51.23 -31.41 28.91
CA ALA A 200 51.61 -32.47 27.97
C ALA A 200 53.12 -32.49 27.70
N ALA A 201 53.77 -31.32 27.60
CA ALA A 201 55.23 -31.22 27.48
C ALA A 201 55.98 -31.67 28.76
N ALA A 202 55.34 -31.60 29.93
CA ALA A 202 55.87 -32.17 31.17
C ALA A 202 55.67 -33.70 31.24
N ALA A 203 54.55 -34.22 30.73
CA ALA A 203 54.26 -35.66 30.71
C ALA A 203 55.07 -36.44 29.64
N GLN A 204 55.33 -35.84 28.47
CA GLN A 204 56.18 -36.41 27.42
C GLN A 204 57.68 -36.44 27.78
N ARG A 205 58.06 -35.92 28.96
CA ARG A 205 59.41 -36.06 29.50
C ARG A 205 59.66 -37.47 30.07
N GLY A 206 58.68 -38.38 30.03
CA GLY A 206 58.73 -39.74 30.60
C GLY A 206 58.80 -40.92 29.62
N GLU A 207 58.42 -40.78 28.34
CA GLU A 207 58.41 -41.92 27.39
C GLU A 207 58.95 -41.52 26.01
N GLN A 208 59.78 -42.40 25.47
CA GLN A 208 60.71 -42.19 24.36
C GLN A 208 60.05 -42.03 22.97
N ARG A 209 60.75 -41.27 22.11
CA ARG A 209 60.90 -41.38 20.63
C ARG A 209 59.72 -41.97 19.84
N ALA A 210 59.06 -41.14 19.03
CA ALA A 210 58.62 -41.52 17.68
C ALA A 210 58.38 -40.26 16.82
N ASP A 211 58.86 -40.31 15.58
CA ASP A 211 58.70 -39.31 14.53
C ASP A 211 57.23 -39.05 14.20
N GLY A 212 56.85 -37.77 14.15
CA GLY A 212 55.52 -37.34 13.73
C GLY A 212 55.37 -35.82 13.78
N ALA A 213 55.35 -35.19 12.61
CA ALA A 213 55.28 -33.75 12.39
C ALA A 213 54.26 -33.04 13.30
N ARG A 214 54.76 -32.32 14.31
CA ARG A 214 53.97 -31.45 15.18
C ARG A 214 53.94 -30.05 14.58
N ALA A 215 52.75 -29.52 14.30
CA ALA A 215 52.58 -28.16 13.79
C ALA A 215 53.25 -27.12 14.73
N PRO A 216 53.97 -26.12 14.18
CA PRO A 216 54.72 -25.16 14.98
C PRO A 216 53.74 -24.19 15.66
N GLY A 217 53.44 -24.43 16.93
CA GLY A 217 52.87 -23.39 17.78
C GLY A 217 53.87 -22.27 18.02
N ALA A 218 53.41 -21.04 18.29
CA ALA A 218 54.23 -19.82 18.40
C ALA A 218 55.40 -19.88 19.41
N LEU A 219 55.45 -20.88 20.30
CA LEU A 219 56.54 -21.11 21.26
C LEU A 219 57.19 -22.50 21.11
N GLY A 220 56.83 -23.28 20.08
CA GLY A 220 57.44 -24.59 19.80
C GLY A 220 58.93 -24.48 19.47
N PHE A 221 59.33 -23.37 18.86
CA PHE A 221 60.72 -23.02 18.60
C PHE A 221 61.58 -22.97 19.89
N LEU A 222 60.99 -22.62 21.04
CA LEU A 222 61.74 -22.62 22.31
C LEU A 222 62.02 -24.05 22.81
N GLY A 223 61.16 -25.01 22.47
CA GLY A 223 61.40 -26.42 22.74
C GLY A 223 62.52 -26.98 21.88
N ASP A 224 62.53 -26.66 20.58
CA ASP A 224 63.58 -27.07 19.65
C ASP A 224 64.93 -26.38 19.95
N ALA A 225 64.90 -25.10 20.34
CA ALA A 225 66.07 -24.37 20.80
C ALA A 225 66.61 -24.93 22.13
N ALA A 226 65.74 -25.35 23.05
CA ALA A 226 66.14 -26.04 24.27
C ALA A 226 66.76 -27.42 23.98
N ALA A 227 66.29 -28.14 22.96
CA ALA A 227 66.90 -29.39 22.51
C ALA A 227 68.30 -29.16 21.91
N ALA A 228 68.51 -28.07 21.16
CA ALA A 228 69.82 -27.67 20.65
C ALA A 228 70.80 -27.20 21.77
N LEU A 229 70.28 -26.57 22.82
CA LEU A 229 71.03 -26.14 24.00
C LEU A 229 71.32 -27.27 25.01
N GLY A 230 70.63 -28.42 24.88
CA GLY A 230 70.80 -29.59 25.74
C GLY A 230 72.12 -30.37 25.54
N ALA A 231 72.94 -29.99 24.56
CA ALA A 231 74.26 -30.58 24.33
C ALA A 231 75.36 -30.07 25.29
N ALA A 232 75.05 -29.12 26.18
CA ALA A 232 75.95 -28.65 27.24
C ALA A 232 75.25 -28.68 28.61
N ASP A 233 75.73 -29.57 29.50
CA ASP A 233 75.41 -29.79 30.91
C ASP A 233 73.95 -29.64 31.40
N GLY A 234 73.35 -30.80 31.72
CA GLY A 234 71.92 -31.05 31.85
C GLY A 234 71.19 -30.60 33.12
N ALA A 235 71.57 -29.48 33.75
CA ALA A 235 70.83 -28.98 34.93
C ALA A 235 70.25 -27.56 34.80
N ALA A 236 70.95 -26.60 34.15
CA ALA A 236 70.46 -25.22 34.01
C ALA A 236 71.11 -24.43 32.85
N PRO A 237 71.01 -24.90 31.59
CA PRO A 237 71.74 -24.34 30.44
C PRO A 237 71.41 -22.87 30.13
N LEU A 238 70.20 -22.40 30.44
CA LEU A 238 69.80 -20.99 30.24
C LEU A 238 70.41 -20.04 31.27
N GLN A 239 70.56 -20.47 32.53
CA GLN A 239 71.14 -19.62 33.58
C GLN A 239 72.65 -19.45 33.38
N THR A 240 73.35 -20.50 32.92
CA THR A 240 74.79 -20.46 32.66
C THR A 240 75.14 -19.67 31.41
N THR A 241 74.39 -19.83 30.31
CA THR A 241 74.59 -19.04 29.08
C THR A 241 74.25 -17.57 29.27
N THR A 242 73.16 -17.24 29.98
CA THR A 242 72.83 -15.84 30.31
C THR A 242 73.82 -15.23 31.31
N GLY A 243 74.30 -16.02 32.28
CA GLY A 243 75.38 -15.62 33.19
C GLY A 243 76.69 -15.30 32.44
N PHE A 244 77.08 -16.16 31.48
CA PHE A 244 78.24 -15.90 30.63
C PHE A 244 78.04 -14.65 29.77
N ALA A 245 76.90 -14.49 29.08
CA ALA A 245 76.64 -13.30 28.27
C ALA A 245 76.61 -12.01 29.10
N LEU A 246 76.04 -12.04 30.31
CA LEU A 246 76.10 -10.93 31.26
C LEU A 246 77.53 -10.61 31.69
N SER A 247 78.40 -11.62 31.84
CA SER A 247 79.83 -11.43 32.12
C SER A 247 80.59 -10.79 30.96
N GLN A 248 80.11 -10.94 29.72
CA GLN A 248 80.73 -10.34 28.53
C GLN A 248 80.23 -8.91 28.23
N MET A 249 79.11 -8.48 28.83
CA MET A 249 78.53 -7.15 28.63
C MET A 249 79.43 -5.97 29.06
N PRO A 250 80.20 -6.05 30.18
CA PRO A 250 81.16 -5.01 30.53
C PRO A 250 82.28 -4.84 29.50
N ALA A 251 82.78 -5.93 28.91
CA ALA A 251 83.80 -5.91 27.86
C ALA A 251 83.27 -5.24 26.57
N LEU A 252 82.01 -5.52 26.21
CA LEU A 252 81.33 -4.87 25.09
C LEU A 252 80.97 -3.40 25.36
N ARG A 253 80.65 -3.03 26.60
CA ARG A 253 80.48 -1.62 26.99
C ARG A 253 81.79 -0.84 26.88
N GLY A 254 82.92 -1.44 27.25
CA GLY A 254 84.25 -0.86 27.02
C GLY A 254 84.53 -0.64 25.52
N LEU A 255 84.27 -1.65 24.68
CA LEU A 255 84.45 -1.56 23.24
C LEU A 255 83.50 -0.56 22.56
N SER A 256 82.25 -0.51 22.99
CA SER A 256 81.26 0.43 22.45
C SER A 256 81.48 1.87 22.92
N ALA A 257 82.04 2.10 24.10
CA ALA A 257 82.50 3.43 24.52
C ALA A 257 83.69 3.89 23.66
N ALA A 258 84.64 2.98 23.38
CA ALA A 258 85.76 3.26 22.47
C ALA A 258 85.28 3.55 21.03
N LEU A 259 84.35 2.75 20.51
CA LEU A 259 83.75 2.95 19.18
C LEU A 259 82.88 4.20 19.11
N ARG A 260 82.14 4.56 20.17
CA ARG A 260 81.31 5.78 20.22
C ARG A 260 82.17 7.04 20.27
N GLY A 261 83.32 7.00 20.94
CA GLY A 261 84.32 8.07 20.89
C GLY A 261 84.95 8.23 19.50
N LEU A 262 85.01 7.17 18.70
CA LEU A 262 85.44 7.21 17.29
C LEU A 262 84.30 7.64 16.34
N ALA A 263 83.07 7.19 16.58
CA ALA A 263 81.90 7.53 15.78
C ALA A 263 81.45 8.99 15.96
N GLY A 264 81.60 9.56 17.17
CA GLY A 264 81.37 10.99 17.40
C GLY A 264 82.34 11.90 16.64
N LYS A 265 83.47 11.37 16.16
CA LYS A 265 84.39 12.08 15.25
C LYS A 265 83.99 11.96 13.77
N LEU A 266 82.94 11.21 13.46
CA LEU A 266 82.53 10.84 12.09
C LEU A 266 81.07 11.16 11.75
N GLN A 267 80.27 11.76 12.64
CA GLN A 267 78.84 11.99 12.36
C GLN A 267 78.59 13.32 11.61
N PRO A 268 77.96 13.28 10.42
CA PRO A 268 77.37 14.45 9.77
C PRO A 268 75.94 14.71 10.27
N VAL A 269 75.51 15.96 10.15
CA VAL A 269 74.28 16.57 10.71
C VAL A 269 72.98 15.89 10.25
N ASP A 270 72.05 15.70 11.19
CA ASP A 270 70.75 15.03 11.01
C ASP A 270 69.83 15.73 9.98
N GLY A 271 69.22 14.92 9.11
CA GLY A 271 68.20 15.31 8.14
C GLY A 271 66.86 14.61 8.40
N ASP A 272 65.81 15.42 8.39
CA ASP A 272 64.39 15.11 8.62
C ASP A 272 63.76 14.19 7.54
N GLY A 273 62.78 13.38 7.95
CA GLY A 273 62.14 12.34 7.15
C GLY A 273 60.81 12.77 6.50
N THR A 274 60.69 12.52 5.19
CA THR A 274 59.57 12.81 4.27
C THR A 274 58.13 12.43 4.70
N PRO A 275 57.11 13.29 4.45
CA PRO A 275 55.67 13.01 4.67
C PRO A 275 54.94 12.67 3.35
N GLY A 276 54.36 11.47 3.21
CA GLY A 276 53.54 11.19 2.00
C GLY A 276 52.76 9.88 1.94
N ARG A 277 53.14 8.83 2.69
CA ARG A 277 52.51 7.50 2.55
C ARG A 277 51.27 7.26 3.41
N ARG A 278 51.04 8.03 4.48
CA ARG A 278 49.91 7.81 5.41
C ARG A 278 48.61 8.50 4.98
N THR A 279 48.67 9.51 4.11
CA THR A 279 47.53 10.29 3.64
C THR A 279 46.65 9.52 2.64
N TRP A 280 47.25 8.71 1.75
CA TRP A 280 46.52 7.98 0.71
C TRP A 280 45.58 6.88 1.25
N ARG A 281 46.03 6.12 2.26
CA ARG A 281 45.20 5.06 2.87
C ARG A 281 44.01 5.64 3.61
N LYS A 282 44.21 6.77 4.30
CA LYS A 282 43.15 7.47 5.03
C LYS A 282 42.08 8.01 4.07
N GLY A 283 42.50 8.65 2.97
CA GLY A 283 41.56 9.15 1.95
C GLY A 283 40.75 8.05 1.24
N ARG A 284 41.32 6.85 1.05
CA ARG A 284 40.56 5.71 0.49
C ARG A 284 39.49 5.18 1.45
N VAL A 285 39.77 5.12 2.74
CA VAL A 285 38.80 4.67 3.75
C VAL A 285 37.64 5.65 3.84
N GLU A 286 37.94 6.96 3.91
CA GLU A 286 36.94 8.02 3.94
C GLU A 286 36.03 8.02 2.70
N TYR A 287 36.58 7.75 1.50
CA TYR A 287 35.80 7.62 0.27
C TYR A 287 34.88 6.41 0.28
N ILE A 288 35.36 5.24 0.73
CA ILE A 288 34.57 4.01 0.78
C ILE A 288 33.41 4.19 1.76
N GLU A 289 33.65 4.74 2.94
CA GLU A 289 32.62 5.01 3.95
C GLU A 289 31.57 6.01 3.44
N ALA A 290 31.98 7.05 2.73
CA ALA A 290 31.05 8.01 2.12
C ALA A 290 30.20 7.40 1.00
N ALA A 291 30.79 6.54 0.16
CA ALA A 291 30.08 5.86 -0.92
C ALA A 291 29.08 4.82 -0.39
N THR A 292 29.45 4.05 0.63
CA THR A 292 28.55 3.10 1.28
C THR A 292 27.40 3.79 2.01
N ARG A 293 27.68 4.94 2.67
CA ARG A 293 26.65 5.76 3.32
C ARG A 293 25.60 6.23 2.32
N LYS A 294 26.05 6.84 1.21
CA LYS A 294 25.17 7.34 0.15
C LYS A 294 24.33 6.23 -0.50
N HIS A 295 24.88 5.02 -0.63
CA HIS A 295 24.15 3.88 -1.18
C HIS A 295 23.05 3.37 -0.21
N LEU A 296 23.36 3.29 1.09
CA LEU A 296 22.40 2.87 2.11
C LEU A 296 21.26 3.89 2.29
N GLU A 297 21.57 5.18 2.20
CA GLU A 297 20.58 6.26 2.18
C GLU A 297 19.70 6.17 0.91
N SER A 298 20.30 5.96 -0.27
CA SER A 298 19.58 5.97 -1.55
C SER A 298 18.72 4.73 -1.83
N VAL A 299 19.16 3.53 -1.41
CA VAL A 299 18.48 2.27 -1.78
C VAL A 299 17.59 1.75 -0.66
N ARG A 300 17.96 1.98 0.61
CA ARG A 300 17.22 1.47 1.77
C ARG A 300 16.48 2.53 2.57
N GLY A 301 16.65 3.82 2.24
CA GLY A 301 15.98 4.92 2.94
C GLY A 301 16.40 5.07 4.41
N LEU A 302 17.59 4.56 4.76
CA LEU A 302 18.15 4.65 6.10
C LEU A 302 18.84 6.02 6.26
N GLU A 303 18.45 6.80 7.26
CA GLU A 303 19.19 8.02 7.62
C GLU A 303 20.34 7.65 8.55
N LEU A 304 21.59 7.89 8.12
CA LEU A 304 22.79 7.60 8.89
C LEU A 304 23.34 8.90 9.49
N ASP A 305 23.79 8.87 10.74
CA ASP A 305 24.45 10.03 11.35
C ASP A 305 25.91 10.22 10.84
N ALA A 306 26.59 11.26 11.32
CA ALA A 306 27.99 11.53 10.96
C ALA A 306 28.96 10.40 11.34
N HIS A 307 28.53 9.48 12.20
CA HIS A 307 29.27 8.33 12.70
C HIS A 307 28.81 6.99 12.07
N GLY A 308 27.78 6.99 11.21
CA GLY A 308 27.28 5.81 10.50
C GLY A 308 26.22 5.00 11.28
N GLU A 309 25.60 5.58 12.30
CA GLU A 309 24.50 4.95 13.04
C GLU A 309 23.12 5.26 12.41
N VAL A 310 22.20 4.29 12.43
CA VAL A 310 20.83 4.44 11.90
C VAL A 310 20.01 5.35 12.84
N ARG A 311 19.53 6.48 12.33
CA ARG A 311 18.56 7.34 13.02
C ARG A 311 17.16 6.78 12.82
N ASP A 312 16.62 6.17 13.87
CA ASP A 312 15.21 5.81 13.92
C ASP A 312 14.35 7.02 14.33
N GLY A 313 13.54 7.53 13.39
CA GLY A 313 12.19 8.00 13.69
C GLY A 313 11.96 9.37 14.35
N GLU A 314 12.96 10.23 14.56
CA GLU A 314 12.72 11.63 14.98
C GLU A 314 12.76 12.58 13.77
N TRP A 315 11.65 12.61 13.04
CA TRP A 315 11.32 13.68 12.09
C TRP A 315 11.10 14.99 12.85
N GLN A 316 12.16 15.75 13.09
CA GLN A 316 12.11 17.16 13.49
C GLN A 316 13.25 17.96 12.86
N LYS A 317 13.16 18.20 11.55
CA LYS A 317 13.63 19.42 10.87
C LYS A 317 13.13 19.41 9.43
N ALA A 318 13.05 20.61 8.85
CA ALA A 318 12.49 20.87 7.53
C ALA A 318 12.89 19.79 6.52
N GLY A 319 11.90 19.18 5.88
CA GLY A 319 12.10 18.12 4.89
C GLY A 319 13.12 18.52 3.83
N ARG A 320 13.69 17.50 3.17
CA ARG A 320 14.62 17.60 2.04
C ARG A 320 14.33 18.86 1.21
N LYS A 321 15.31 19.77 1.10
CA LYS A 321 15.25 20.84 0.10
C LYS A 321 15.34 20.18 -1.27
N ILE A 322 14.19 19.95 -1.87
CA ILE A 322 14.09 19.39 -3.22
C ILE A 322 14.83 20.36 -4.15
N GLY A 323 15.86 19.85 -4.83
CA GLY A 323 16.63 20.66 -5.76
C GLY A 323 15.72 21.10 -6.92
N MET A 324 15.91 22.31 -7.46
CA MET A 324 15.07 22.83 -8.56
C MET A 324 15.01 21.90 -9.79
N HIS A 325 16.04 21.06 -9.98
CA HIS A 325 16.08 20.03 -11.03
C HIS A 325 15.19 18.82 -10.73
N GLU A 326 15.05 18.47 -9.44
CA GLU A 326 14.15 17.40 -8.99
C GLU A 326 12.70 17.88 -9.01
N VAL A 327 12.44 19.16 -8.69
CA VAL A 327 11.12 19.80 -8.88
C VAL A 327 10.75 19.79 -10.36
N LYS A 328 11.66 20.18 -11.26
CA LYS A 328 11.43 20.11 -12.71
C LYS A 328 11.22 18.68 -13.22
N GLY A 329 11.97 17.71 -12.70
CA GLY A 329 11.75 16.30 -13.02
C GLY A 329 10.40 15.79 -12.52
N LEU A 330 9.96 16.24 -11.34
CA LEU A 330 8.62 15.94 -10.83
C LEU A 330 7.54 16.64 -11.66
N GLU A 331 7.74 17.89 -12.08
CA GLU A 331 6.82 18.62 -12.97
C GLU A 331 6.71 17.95 -14.34
N GLU A 332 7.82 17.42 -14.89
CA GLU A 332 7.82 16.67 -16.14
C GLU A 332 7.12 15.31 -16.00
N VAL A 333 7.35 14.60 -14.91
CA VAL A 333 6.65 13.32 -14.61
C VAL A 333 5.18 13.56 -14.27
N VAL A 334 4.83 14.65 -13.58
CA VAL A 334 3.44 15.05 -13.31
C VAL A 334 2.77 15.56 -14.57
N ALA A 335 3.49 16.19 -15.51
CA ALA A 335 2.96 16.51 -16.83
C ALA A 335 2.76 15.25 -17.68
N LEU A 336 3.63 14.25 -17.55
CA LEU A 336 3.50 12.98 -18.25
C LEU A 336 2.37 12.13 -17.66
N VAL A 337 2.25 12.06 -16.33
CA VAL A 337 1.18 11.34 -15.61
C VAL A 337 -0.15 12.10 -15.70
N GLY A 338 -0.14 13.44 -15.63
CA GLY A 338 -1.29 14.29 -15.91
C GLY A 338 -1.75 14.15 -17.37
N GLY A 339 -0.80 14.03 -18.31
CA GLY A 339 -1.08 13.70 -19.71
C GLY A 339 -1.58 12.27 -19.93
N MET A 340 -1.18 11.32 -19.09
CA MET A 340 -1.66 9.93 -19.11
C MET A 340 -3.04 9.78 -18.46
N VAL A 341 -3.34 10.60 -17.44
CA VAL A 341 -4.66 10.70 -16.81
C VAL A 341 -5.66 11.46 -17.71
N ASP A 342 -5.21 12.42 -18.52
CA ASP A 342 -6.04 12.99 -19.60
C ASP A 342 -6.12 12.08 -20.84
N GLY A 343 -5.18 11.14 -21.02
CA GLY A 343 -5.20 10.14 -22.09
C GLY A 343 -6.25 9.04 -21.92
N HIS A 344 -6.69 8.76 -20.69
CA HIS A 344 -7.81 7.86 -20.40
C HIS A 344 -9.16 8.58 -20.19
N ARG A 345 -9.17 9.92 -20.25
CA ARG A 345 -10.37 10.76 -20.09
C ARG A 345 -10.75 11.54 -21.37
N ARG A 346 -10.13 11.20 -22.50
CA ARG A 346 -10.39 11.82 -23.81
C ARG A 346 -11.45 11.09 -24.66
N GLY A 347 -11.90 9.91 -24.23
CA GLY A 347 -13.06 9.23 -24.85
C GLY A 347 -14.42 9.75 -24.36
N GLY A 348 -14.53 10.17 -23.09
CA GLY A 348 -15.81 10.62 -22.52
C GLY A 348 -16.15 12.10 -22.69
N ARG A 349 -15.15 12.97 -22.91
CA ARG A 349 -15.38 14.43 -23.03
C ARG A 349 -15.90 14.87 -24.41
N GLU A 350 -15.84 14.03 -25.44
CA GLU A 350 -16.46 14.34 -26.74
C GLU A 350 -17.96 14.02 -26.74
N GLU A 351 -18.40 12.97 -26.03
CA GLU A 351 -19.82 12.64 -25.85
C GLU A 351 -20.51 13.62 -24.88
N GLU A 352 -19.86 14.02 -23.77
CA GLU A 352 -20.40 15.05 -22.86
C GLU A 352 -20.51 16.43 -23.54
N ARG A 353 -19.57 16.78 -24.42
CA ARG A 353 -19.65 18.04 -25.17
C ARG A 353 -20.73 18.00 -26.25
N GLN A 354 -20.92 16.86 -26.91
CA GLN A 354 -22.02 16.68 -27.85
C GLN A 354 -23.38 16.65 -27.14
N ALA A 355 -23.49 16.05 -25.95
CA ALA A 355 -24.71 16.05 -25.15
C ALA A 355 -25.07 17.46 -24.67
N VAL A 356 -24.09 18.22 -24.16
CA VAL A 356 -24.32 19.62 -23.74
C VAL A 356 -24.63 20.53 -24.93
N GLU A 357 -24.04 20.30 -26.11
CA GLU A 357 -24.34 21.07 -27.32
C GLU A 357 -25.72 20.69 -27.91
N VAL A 358 -26.17 19.44 -27.77
CA VAL A 358 -27.53 19.01 -28.14
C VAL A 358 -28.56 19.58 -27.18
N GLU A 359 -28.29 19.55 -25.87
CA GLU A 359 -29.19 20.10 -24.84
C GLU A 359 -29.31 21.64 -24.96
N GLN A 360 -28.21 22.34 -25.28
CA GLN A 360 -28.25 23.78 -25.57
C GLN A 360 -29.03 24.08 -26.86
N ARG A 361 -28.92 23.25 -27.90
CA ARG A 361 -29.69 23.42 -29.14
C ARG A 361 -31.16 23.07 -28.97
N GLU A 362 -31.51 22.14 -28.09
CA GLU A 362 -32.90 21.83 -27.75
C GLU A 362 -33.52 22.93 -26.88
N ALA A 363 -32.76 23.53 -25.95
CA ALA A 363 -33.19 24.71 -25.20
C ALA A 363 -33.42 25.92 -26.11
N GLU A 364 -32.48 26.23 -27.02
CA GLU A 364 -32.66 27.32 -28.01
C GLU A 364 -33.82 27.05 -28.98
N ARG A 365 -34.12 25.78 -29.28
CA ARG A 365 -35.28 25.40 -30.11
C ARG A 365 -36.60 25.47 -29.34
N GLY A 366 -36.57 25.25 -28.02
CA GLY A 366 -37.70 25.48 -27.12
C GLY A 366 -38.04 26.96 -27.05
N GLU A 367 -37.06 27.82 -26.77
CA GLU A 367 -37.24 29.28 -26.70
C GLU A 367 -37.73 29.86 -28.04
N ARG A 368 -37.20 29.38 -29.18
CA ARG A 368 -37.69 29.82 -30.50
C ARG A 368 -39.14 29.42 -30.78
N LYS A 369 -39.57 28.25 -30.30
CA LYS A 369 -40.96 27.82 -30.45
C LYS A 369 -41.90 28.61 -29.56
N GLU A 370 -41.47 28.95 -28.34
CA GLU A 370 -42.25 29.82 -27.46
C GLU A 370 -42.39 31.23 -28.08
N THR A 371 -41.33 31.78 -28.68
CA THR A 371 -41.43 33.06 -29.39
C THR A 371 -42.29 32.99 -30.65
N GLU A 372 -42.24 31.89 -31.42
CA GLU A 372 -43.09 31.70 -32.60
C GLU A 372 -44.58 31.54 -32.21
N GLU A 373 -44.88 30.85 -31.11
CA GLU A 373 -46.26 30.75 -30.58
C GLU A 373 -46.78 32.06 -29.98
N GLU A 374 -45.90 32.89 -29.40
CA GLU A 374 -46.27 34.24 -28.94
C GLU A 374 -46.51 35.20 -30.11
N GLU A 375 -45.70 35.13 -31.16
CA GLU A 375 -45.89 35.93 -32.38
C GLU A 375 -47.15 35.50 -33.16
N GLU A 376 -47.47 34.21 -33.24
CA GLU A 376 -48.73 33.74 -33.84
C GLU A 376 -49.96 34.20 -33.06
N LYS A 377 -49.92 34.18 -31.71
CA LYS A 377 -51.01 34.71 -30.87
C LYS A 377 -51.17 36.21 -31.03
N GLU A 378 -50.08 36.98 -31.10
CA GLU A 378 -50.15 38.42 -31.33
C GLU A 378 -50.68 38.74 -32.75
N TYR A 379 -50.39 37.89 -33.73
CA TYR A 379 -50.92 38.03 -35.09
C TYR A 379 -52.41 37.71 -35.18
N GLU A 380 -52.88 36.66 -34.50
CA GLU A 380 -54.33 36.34 -34.40
C GLU A 380 -55.10 37.44 -33.65
N GLU A 381 -54.56 37.96 -32.54
CA GLU A 381 -55.18 39.06 -31.79
C GLU A 381 -55.26 40.35 -32.63
N ARG A 382 -54.25 40.63 -33.45
CA ARG A 382 -54.29 41.76 -34.41
C ARG A 382 -55.34 41.55 -35.51
N GLN A 383 -55.50 40.34 -36.04
CA GLN A 383 -56.54 40.06 -37.03
C GLN A 383 -57.96 40.17 -36.44
N GLU A 384 -58.16 39.77 -35.19
CA GLU A 384 -59.46 39.96 -34.51
C GLU A 384 -59.79 41.44 -34.24
N THR A 385 -58.78 42.31 -34.09
CA THR A 385 -59.00 43.76 -33.95
C THR A 385 -59.25 44.49 -35.27
N GLU A 386 -58.79 43.96 -36.41
CA GLU A 386 -59.04 44.55 -37.73
C GLU A 386 -60.37 44.09 -38.37
N GLU A 387 -60.99 43.00 -37.91
CA GLU A 387 -62.27 42.49 -38.42
C GLU A 387 -63.55 43.09 -37.78
N LYS A 388 -63.45 44.19 -37.02
CA LYS A 388 -64.62 45.00 -36.66
C LYS A 388 -64.69 46.31 -37.45
N PRO A 389 -65.27 46.31 -38.68
CA PRO A 389 -65.68 47.54 -39.30
C PRO A 389 -66.82 48.17 -38.48
N GLY A 390 -66.64 49.43 -38.12
CA GLY A 390 -67.60 50.23 -37.38
C GLY A 390 -68.99 50.17 -37.99
N ALA A 391 -69.92 49.64 -37.21
CA ALA A 391 -71.35 49.85 -37.37
C ALA A 391 -71.86 50.30 -36.00
N GLU A 392 -72.02 51.61 -35.84
CA GLU A 392 -73.03 52.28 -35.00
C GLU A 392 -72.66 53.75 -34.87
N ASP A 393 -73.20 54.57 -35.79
CA ASP A 393 -73.58 55.95 -35.46
C ASP A 393 -74.51 56.48 -36.55
N VAL A 394 -75.75 55.96 -36.60
CA VAL A 394 -76.87 56.60 -37.30
C VAL A 394 -78.18 56.29 -36.59
N MET A 395 -78.92 57.36 -36.27
CA MET A 395 -80.34 57.48 -35.92
C MET A 395 -80.75 57.36 -34.45
N ASP A 396 -80.65 58.49 -33.76
CA ASP A 396 -81.68 58.95 -32.83
C ASP A 396 -82.48 60.10 -33.49
N GLN A 397 -83.69 59.78 -33.96
CA GLN A 397 -84.76 60.72 -34.27
C GLN A 397 -86.08 60.06 -33.88
N SER A 398 -86.62 60.41 -32.71
CA SER A 398 -88.03 60.77 -32.46
C SER A 398 -88.27 61.07 -30.99
#